data_AF-A0A2N1SGQ4-F1
#
_entry.id   AF-A0A2N1SGQ4-F1
#
_cell.length_a   1.000
_cell.length_b   1.000
_cell.length_c   1.000
_cell.angle_alpha   90.00
_cell.angle_beta   90.00
_cell.angle_gamma   90.00
#
_symmetry.space_group_name_H-M   'P 1'
#
loop_
_entity.id
_entity.type
_entity.pdbx_description
1 polymer ?
#
loop_
_entity_poly.entity_id
_entity_poly.type
_entity_poly.pdbx_seq_one_letter_code
_entity_poly.pdbx_strand_id
1 'polypeptide(L)' 'MGINSHAYLCHVLSHAGSCRTDADWDALLPGRADLSDMGRYYAMLQNAKADPNRTTPYIV' A
#
# COMPACT_ATOMS: atom_id res chain seq x y z
N MET A 1 -13.78 10.84 13.80
CA MET A 1 -12.55 10.05 13.56
C MET A 1 -12.27 10.07 12.07
N GLY A 2 -11.30 10.87 11.63
CA GLY A 2 -10.98 11.04 10.21
C GLY A 2 -9.81 10.15 9.81
N ILE A 3 -10.05 8.84 9.67
CA ILE A 3 -9.06 7.98 9.02
C ILE A 3 -9.14 8.27 7.52
N ASN A 4 -8.00 8.54 6.90
CA ASN A 4 -7.91 8.59 5.45
C ASN A 4 -8.21 7.19 4.88
N SER A 5 -9.44 6.99 4.43
CA SER A 5 -9.95 5.68 3.99
C SER A 5 -9.13 5.12 2.84
N HIS A 6 -8.60 5.98 1.96
CA HIS A 6 -7.77 5.55 0.84
C HIS A 6 -6.42 5.00 1.33
N ALA A 7 -5.74 5.72 2.22
CA ALA A 7 -4.46 5.26 2.78
C ALA A 7 -4.62 3.95 3.58
N TYR A 8 -5.70 3.85 4.36
CA TYR A 8 -6.02 2.65 5.13
C TYR A 8 -6.27 1.44 4.22
N LEU A 9 -7.11 1.57 3.20
CA LEU A 9 -7.41 0.47 2.29
C LEU A 9 -6.17 0.02 1.50
N CYS A 10 -5.32 0.95 1.05
CA CYS A 10 -4.07 0.59 0.39
C CYS A 10 -3.11 -0.15 1.33
N HIS A 11 -3.02 0.26 2.60
CA HIS A 11 -2.22 -0.46 3.60
C HIS A 11 -2.74 -1.88 3.81
N VAL A 12 -4.04 -2.04 4.06
CA VAL A 12 -4.67 -3.35 4.26
C VAL A 12 -4.47 -4.26 3.05
N LEU A 13 -4.73 -3.79 1.84
CA LEU A 13 -4.62 -4.60 0.62
C LEU A 13 -3.17 -5.01 0.30
N SER A 14 -2.19 -4.20 0.68
CA SER A 14 -0.77 -4.53 0.47
C SER A 14 -0.22 -5.53 1.51
N HIS A 15 -0.81 -5.58 2.71
CA HIS A 15 -0.32 -6.42 3.81
C HIS A 15 -1.16 -7.68 4.06
N ALA A 16 -2.44 -7.69 3.68
CA ALA A 16 -3.36 -8.81 3.89
C ALA A 16 -2.86 -10.14 3.28
N GLY A 17 -2.16 -10.07 2.14
CA GLY A 17 -1.57 -11.26 1.50
C GLY A 17 -0.43 -11.91 2.29
N SER A 18 0.11 -11.22 3.31
CA SER A 18 1.20 -11.70 4.16
C SER A 18 0.75 -12.16 5.56
N CYS A 19 -0.50 -11.89 5.94
CA CYS A 19 -1.06 -12.28 7.24
C CYS A 19 -1.16 -13.81 7.38
N ARG A 20 -0.63 -14.35 8.48
CA ARG A 20 -0.66 -15.80 8.76
C ARG A 20 -1.33 -16.14 10.09
N THR A 21 -1.47 -15.16 10.97
CA THR A 21 -2.01 -15.31 12.32
C THR A 21 -3.14 -14.31 12.57
N ASP A 22 -3.98 -14.58 13.56
CA ASP A 22 -5.04 -13.65 13.99
C ASP A 22 -4.45 -12.30 14.45
N ALA A 23 -3.25 -12.32 15.04
CA ALA A 23 -2.54 -11.11 15.42
C ALA A 23 -2.16 -10.23 14.21
N ASP A 24 -1.82 -10.84 13.08
CA ASP A 24 -1.53 -10.11 11.84
C ASP A 24 -2.79 -9.43 11.30
N TRP A 25 -3.95 -10.09 11.42
CA TRP A 25 -5.23 -9.50 11.03
C TRP A 25 -5.67 -8.39 11.99
N ASP A 26 -5.46 -8.56 13.29
CA ASP A 26 -5.74 -7.55 14.31
C ASP A 26 -4.90 -6.28 14.14
N ALA A 27 -3.67 -6.41 13.64
CA ALA A 27 -2.81 -5.28 13.32
C ALA A 27 -3.37 -4.44 12.16
N LEU A 28 -4.21 -5.01 11.30
CA LEU A 28 -4.83 -4.30 10.17
C LEU A 28 -6.12 -3.57 10.53
N LEU A 29 -6.65 -3.70 11.76
CA LEU A 29 -7.91 -3.09 12.15
C LEU A 29 -7.83 -1.55 12.14
N PRO A 30 -8.96 -0.85 11.87
CA PRO A 30 -9.01 0.61 11.93
C PRO A 30 -8.60 1.12 13.32
N GLY A 31 -7.57 1.96 13.38
CA GLY A 31 -7.02 2.50 14.62
C GLY A 31 -5.87 1.69 15.23
N ARG A 32 -5.60 0.48 14.73
CA ARG A 32 -4.37 -0.30 15.02
C ARG A 32 -3.41 -0.33 13.85
N ALA A 33 -3.92 -0.23 12.62
CA ALA A 33 -3.12 -0.18 11.41
C ALA A 33 -2.11 0.97 11.46
N ASP A 34 -0.84 0.63 11.28
CA ASP A 34 0.24 1.60 11.15
C ASP A 34 0.28 2.14 9.71
N LEU A 35 -0.21 3.37 9.56
CA LEU A 35 -0.24 4.06 8.27
C LEU A 35 0.99 4.93 8.02
N SER A 36 1.99 4.92 8.91
CA SER A 36 3.18 5.77 8.79
C SER A 36 3.95 5.53 7.48
N ASP A 37 3.97 4.27 7.01
CA ASP A 37 4.64 3.86 5.78
C ASP A 37 3.88 4.26 4.49
N MET A 38 2.61 4.64 4.58
CA MET A 38 1.83 5.04 3.40
C MET A 38 2.38 6.31 2.76
N GLY A 39 3.00 7.20 3.53
CA GLY A 39 3.68 8.38 2.99
C GLY A 39 4.80 8.00 2.03
N ARG A 40 5.60 6.98 2.37
CA ARG A 40 6.67 6.46 1.51
C ARG A 40 6.11 5.79 0.26
N TYR A 41 5.02 5.05 0.39
CA TYR A 41 4.34 4.42 -0.74
C TYR A 41 3.84 5.45 -1.77
N TYR A 42 3.16 6.51 -1.32
CA TYR A 42 2.72 7.58 -2.23
C TYR A 42 3.88 8.37 -2.83
N ALA A 43 4.94 8.62 -2.07
CA ALA A 43 6.15 9.25 -2.61
C ALA A 43 6.82 8.39 -3.69
N MET A 44 6.84 7.05 -3.53
CA MET A 44 7.34 6.13 -4.55
C MET A 44 6.50 6.23 -5.84
N LEU A 45 5.17 6.21 -5.73
CA LEU A 45 4.27 6.32 -6.88
C LEU A 45 4.43 7.66 -7.62
N GLN A 46 4.56 8.77 -6.89
CA GLN A 46 4.75 10.10 -7.48
C GLN A 46 6.09 10.24 -8.22
N ASN A 47 7.11 9.49 -7.80
CA ASN A 47 8.43 9.50 -8.42
C ASN A 47 8.64 8.37 -9.42
N ALA A 48 7.61 7.54 -9.67
CA ALA A 48 7.69 6.48 -10.67
C ALA A 48 7.92 7.09 -12.06
N LYS A 49 8.98 6.66 -12.73
CA LYS A 49 9.30 7.05 -14.10
C LYS A 49 9.10 5.85 -15.02
N ALA A 50 8.75 6.11 -16.27
CA ALA A 50 8.76 5.08 -17.30
C ALA A 50 10.15 4.45 -17.36
N ASP A 51 10.20 3.12 -17.53
CA ASP A 51 11.47 2.42 -17.70
C ASP A 51 12.11 2.84 -19.04
N PRO A 52 13.26 3.52 -19.03
CA PRO A 52 13.88 4.05 -20.24
C PRO A 52 14.40 2.96 -21.18
N ASN A 53 14.56 1.73 -20.69
CA ASN A 53 15.08 0.61 -21.47
C ASN A 53 13.97 -0.30 -21.99
N ARG A 54 12.69 0.08 -21.80
CA ARG A 54 11.56 -0.76 -22.20
C ARG A 54 11.41 -0.79 -23.72
N THR A 55 11.39 -1.99 -24.29
CA THR A 55 11.25 -2.22 -25.73
C THR A 55 9.83 -2.64 -26.16
N THR A 56 8.93 -2.90 -25.20
CA THR A 56 7.55 -3.34 -25.45
C THR A 56 6.53 -2.39 -24.78
N PRO A 57 5.30 -2.22 -25.29
CA PRO A 57 4.30 -1.35 -24.65
C PRO A 57 3.83 -1.85 -23.28
N TYR A 58 3.34 -0.94 -22.42
CA TYR A 58 2.72 -1.27 -21.12
C TYR A 58 1.32 -1.87 -21.24
N ILE A 59 0.63 -1.55 -22.33
CA ILE A 59 -0.75 -1.97 -22.61
C ILE A 59 -0.71 -2.64 -23.98
N VAL A 60 -1.26 -3.84 -24.05
CA VAL A 60 -1.44 -4.62 -25.29
C VAL A 60 -2.76 -4.25 -25.93
#